data_AF-A0A378FKZ1-F1
#
_entry.id   AF-A0A378FKZ1-F1
#
_cell.length_a   1.000
_cell.length_b   1.000
_cell.length_c   1.000
_cell.angle_alpha   90.00
_cell.angle_beta   90.00
_cell.angle_gamma   90.00
#
_symmetry.space_group_name_H-M   'P 1'
#
loop_
_entity.id
_entity.type
_entity.pdbx_description
1 polymer ?
#
loop_
_entity_poly.entity_id
_entity_poly.type
_entity_poly.pdbx_seq_one_letter_code
_entity_poly.pdbx_strand_id
1 'polypeptide(L)'
;MEYGTGAVMAVPGHDQRDYEFASKYGLNIKPVILAADGSEPDLSEQALTEKGVLFNSGEFSGLDYEAGFNAIADKLAAMGVGERKVNYRLRDWGVSRQRYWGAPIRW
;
A
#
# COMPACT_ATOMS: atom_id res chain seq x y z
N MET A 1 0.00 15.11 6.08
CA MET A 1 0.83 14.35 7.05
C MET A 1 0.01 13.60 8.11
N GLU A 2 -1.32 13.69 8.14
CA GLU A 2 -2.14 13.17 9.26
C GLU A 2 -2.64 11.71 9.11
N TYR A 3 -2.22 10.96 8.09
CA TYR A 3 -2.70 9.59 7.88
C TYR A 3 -1.55 8.58 7.82
N GLY A 4 -1.66 7.51 8.59
CA GLY A 4 -0.59 6.52 8.76
C GLY A 4 0.58 7.07 9.57
N THR A 5 1.81 6.76 9.16
CA THR A 5 3.06 7.25 9.77
C THR A 5 3.61 8.50 9.08
N GLY A 6 2.95 9.01 8.05
CA GLY A 6 3.47 10.09 7.20
C GLY A 6 4.52 9.64 6.17
N ALA A 7 4.86 8.34 6.13
CA ALA A 7 5.69 7.72 5.11
C ALA A 7 4.95 6.51 4.49
N VAL A 8 5.14 6.30 3.19
CA VAL A 8 4.57 5.17 2.45
C VAL A 8 5.67 4.45 1.68
N MET A 9 5.56 3.13 1.56
CA MET A 9 6.41 2.37 0.64
C MET A 9 5.86 2.53 -0.78
N ALA A 10 6.70 2.93 -1.72
CA ALA A 10 6.29 3.06 -3.12
C ALA A 10 6.43 1.72 -3.83
N VAL A 11 5.35 1.24 -4.45
CA VAL A 11 5.35 0.01 -5.27
C VAL A 11 4.79 0.34 -6.66
N PRO A 12 5.61 0.92 -7.55
CA PRO A 12 5.15 1.43 -8.85
C PRO A 12 4.48 0.38 -9.75
N GLY A 13 4.84 -0.91 -9.62
CA GLY A 13 4.22 -1.94 -10.44
C GLY A 13 2.77 -2.26 -10.08
N HIS A 14 2.32 -1.90 -8.87
CA HIS A 14 1.03 -2.34 -8.32
C HIS A 14 0.20 -1.22 -7.66
N ASP A 15 0.74 -0.01 -7.53
CA ASP A 15 -0.02 1.20 -7.17
C ASP A 15 0.08 2.25 -8.29
N GLN A 16 -1.08 2.68 -8.79
CA GLN A 16 -1.16 3.62 -9.91
C GLN A 16 -0.55 4.99 -9.60
N ARG A 17 -0.65 5.47 -8.35
CA ARG A 17 -0.09 6.78 -7.97
C ARG A 17 1.43 6.70 -7.90
N ASP A 18 1.95 5.57 -7.43
CA ASP A 18 3.39 5.32 -7.40
C ASP A 18 3.94 5.09 -8.82
N TYR A 19 3.15 4.49 -9.71
CA TYR A 19 3.47 4.35 -11.13
C TYR A 19 3.62 5.71 -11.83
N GLU A 20 2.62 6.59 -11.68
CA GLU A 20 2.68 7.94 -12.27
C GLU A 20 3.88 8.73 -11.75
N PHE A 21 4.19 8.59 -10.46
CA PHE A 21 5.37 9.20 -9.87
C PHE A 21 6.66 8.60 -10.46
N ALA A 22 6.78 7.27 -10.48
CA ALA A 22 7.96 6.60 -11.00
C ALA A 22 8.20 6.89 -12.49
N SER A 23 7.15 6.85 -13.31
CA SER A 23 7.20 7.18 -14.74
C SER A 23 7.61 8.62 -14.99
N LYS A 24 7.10 9.57 -14.18
CA LYS A 24 7.47 10.98 -14.29
C LYS A 24 8.93 11.24 -13.91
N TYR A 25 9.46 10.53 -12.93
CA TYR A 25 10.80 10.73 -12.38
C TYR A 25 11.84 9.72 -12.90
N GLY A 26 11.46 8.80 -13.80
CA GLY A 26 12.34 7.78 -14.36
C GLY A 26 12.86 6.78 -13.30
N LEU A 27 12.05 6.47 -12.30
CA LEU A 27 12.39 5.50 -11.26
C LEU A 27 12.17 4.07 -11.76
N ASN A 28 12.86 3.11 -11.13
CA ASN A 28 12.75 1.70 -11.50
C ASN A 28 11.35 1.14 -11.17
N ILE A 29 10.68 0.56 -12.17
CA ILE A 29 9.39 -0.11 -12.03
C ILE A 29 9.66 -1.61 -12.08
N LYS A 30 9.49 -2.29 -10.94
CA LYS A 30 9.72 -3.74 -10.81
C LYS A 30 8.39 -4.48 -10.66
N PRO A 31 8.02 -5.40 -11.57
CA PRO A 31 6.84 -6.25 -11.40
C PRO A 31 7.11 -7.36 -10.39
N VAL A 32 6.15 -7.61 -9.50
CA VAL A 32 6.23 -8.68 -8.47
C VAL A 32 4.94 -9.51 -8.32
N ILE A 33 3.87 -9.19 -9.03
CA ILE A 33 2.61 -9.95 -9.07
C ILE A 33 2.30 -10.36 -10.51
N LEU A 34 2.01 -11.64 -10.74
CA LEU A 34 1.62 -12.17 -12.05
C LEU A 34 0.24 -11.68 -12.46
N ALA A 35 0.00 -11.58 -13.77
CA ALA A 35 -1.32 -11.35 -14.32
C ALA A 35 -2.26 -12.55 -14.04
N ALA A 36 -3.57 -12.36 -14.26
CA ALA A 36 -4.59 -13.37 -13.98
C ALA A 36 -4.39 -14.69 -14.76
N ASP A 37 -3.68 -14.65 -15.89
CA ASP A 37 -3.33 -15.79 -16.73
C ASP A 37 -2.00 -16.46 -16.33
N GLY A 38 -1.32 -15.95 -15.29
CA GLY A 38 -0.01 -16.43 -14.83
C GLY A 38 1.17 -15.92 -15.66
N SER A 39 0.95 -14.98 -16.59
CA SER A 39 2.02 -14.34 -17.36
C SER A 39 2.63 -13.14 -16.62
N GLU A 40 3.81 -12.71 -17.07
CA GLU A 40 4.42 -11.47 -16.58
C GLU A 40 3.58 -10.28 -17.05
N PRO A 41 3.12 -9.39 -16.12
CA PRO A 41 2.27 -8.29 -16.50
C PRO A 41 3.05 -7.25 -17.32
N ASP A 42 2.40 -6.73 -18.34
CA ASP A 42 2.89 -5.56 -19.05
C ASP A 42 2.59 -4.29 -18.23
N LEU A 43 3.65 -3.69 -17.68
CA LEU A 43 3.60 -2.45 -16.89
C LEU A 43 4.01 -1.23 -17.73
N SER A 44 3.93 -1.29 -19.06
CA SER A 44 4.29 -0.18 -19.94
C SER A 44 3.30 0.98 -19.90
N GLU A 45 2.02 0.71 -19.65
CA GLU A 45 0.96 1.73 -19.65
C GLU A 45 0.46 2.07 -18.24
N GLN A 46 0.30 1.08 -17.37
CA GLN A 46 -0.35 1.26 -16.06
C GLN A 46 0.09 0.22 -15.02
N ALA A 47 -0.19 0.49 -13.74
CA ALA A 47 0.07 -0.45 -12.65
C ALA A 47 -0.96 -1.59 -12.63
N LEU A 48 -0.50 -2.80 -12.36
CA LEU A 48 -1.38 -3.94 -12.12
C LEU A 48 -1.87 -3.90 -10.66
N THR A 49 -3.09 -3.42 -10.45
CA THR A 49 -3.71 -3.33 -9.12
C THR A 49 -4.42 -4.61 -8.66
N GLU A 50 -4.52 -5.60 -9.56
CA GLU A 50 -5.14 -6.87 -9.25
C GLU A 50 -4.29 -7.72 -8.31
N LYS A 51 -4.97 -8.54 -7.52
CA LYS A 51 -4.32 -9.51 -6.62
C LYS A 51 -4.04 -10.78 -7.42
N GLY A 52 -2.80 -11.22 -7.39
CA GLY A 52 -2.37 -12.43 -8.09
C GLY A 52 -1.26 -13.14 -7.35
N VAL A 53 -0.66 -14.10 -8.05
CA VAL A 53 0.45 -14.91 -7.56
C VAL A 53 1.73 -14.07 -7.52
N LEU A 54 2.50 -14.20 -6.45
CA LEU A 54 3.77 -13.50 -6.29
C LEU A 54 4.83 -14.11 -7.21
N PHE A 55 5.59 -13.26 -7.89
CA PHE A 55 6.80 -13.65 -8.63
C PHE A 55 7.92 -12.65 -8.37
N ASN A 56 9.17 -13.01 -8.69
CA ASN A 56 10.35 -12.16 -8.47
C ASN A 56 10.52 -11.66 -7.02
N SER A 57 10.01 -12.44 -6.06
CA SER A 57 9.90 -12.12 -4.62
C SER A 57 10.74 -13.07 -3.76
N GLY A 58 11.75 -13.70 -4.34
CA GLY A 58 12.66 -14.63 -3.64
C GLY A 58 11.90 -15.84 -3.09
N GLU A 59 11.98 -16.05 -1.78
CA GLU A 59 11.34 -17.17 -1.05
C GLU A 59 9.80 -17.16 -1.06
N PHE A 60 9.18 -16.03 -1.41
CA PHE A 60 7.72 -15.89 -1.47
C PHE A 60 7.17 -16.11 -2.89
N SER A 61 8.03 -16.44 -3.86
CA SER A 61 7.62 -16.66 -5.24
C SER A 61 6.74 -17.90 -5.36
N GLY A 62 5.64 -17.80 -6.10
CA GLY A 62 4.66 -18.87 -6.29
C GLY A 62 3.57 -18.94 -5.23
N LEU A 63 3.60 -18.08 -4.21
CA LEU A 63 2.52 -17.97 -3.23
C LEU A 63 1.36 -17.14 -3.77
N ASP A 64 0.14 -17.55 -3.43
CA ASP A 64 -1.07 -16.77 -3.66
C ASP A 64 -1.14 -15.57 -2.71
N TYR A 65 -1.99 -14.59 -3.01
CA TYR A 65 -2.08 -13.31 -2.29
C TYR A 65 -2.21 -13.49 -0.77
N GLU A 66 -3.12 -14.34 -0.30
CA GLU A 66 -3.36 -14.52 1.14
C GLU A 66 -2.19 -15.21 1.84
N ALA A 67 -1.61 -16.25 1.21
CA ALA A 67 -0.47 -16.97 1.73
C ALA A 67 0.78 -16.07 1.76
N GLY A 68 1.01 -15.31 0.68
CA GLY A 68 2.11 -14.37 0.55
C GLY A 68 2.03 -13.23 1.56
N PHE A 69 0.83 -12.66 1.76
CA PHE A 69 0.62 -11.62 2.77
C PHE A 69 0.98 -12.10 4.18
N ASN A 70 0.49 -13.29 4.57
CA ASN A 70 0.80 -13.85 5.89
C ASN A 70 2.28 -14.18 6.02
N ALA A 71 2.89 -14.82 5.02
CA ALA A 71 4.29 -15.22 5.05
C ALA A 71 5.25 -14.01 5.18
N ILE A 72 4.99 -12.92 4.44
CA ILE A 72 5.77 -11.69 4.53
C ILE A 72 5.56 -11.02 5.90
N ALA A 73 4.31 -10.93 6.37
CA ALA A 73 4.00 -10.35 7.67
C ALA A 73 4.68 -11.11 8.83
N ASP A 74 4.67 -12.45 8.79
CA ASP A 74 5.28 -13.29 9.81
C ASP A 74 6.81 -13.19 9.79
N LYS A 75 7.41 -13.10 8.60
CA LYS A 75 8.85 -12.90 8.49
C LYS A 75 9.30 -11.53 9.02
N LEU A 76 8.57 -10.46 8.68
CA LEU A 76 8.88 -9.11 9.19
C LEU A 76 8.72 -9.03 10.71
N ALA A 77 7.70 -9.72 11.26
CA ALA A 77 7.50 -9.85 12.70
C ALA A 77 8.62 -10.64 13.38
N ALA A 78 9.04 -11.77 12.81
CA ALA A 78 10.15 -12.58 13.32
C ALA A 78 11.49 -11.83 13.31
N MET A 79 11.71 -10.98 12.31
CA MET A 79 12.89 -10.12 12.22
C MET A 79 12.84 -8.88 13.13
N GLY A 80 11.69 -8.61 13.78
CA GLY A 80 11.51 -7.45 14.66
C GLY A 80 11.47 -6.10 13.92
N VAL A 81 11.27 -6.12 12.60
CA VAL A 81 11.25 -4.90 11.75
C VAL A 81 9.84 -4.52 11.29
N GLY A 82 8.80 -5.24 11.72
CA GLY A 82 7.42 -4.94 11.40
C GLY A 82 6.41 -5.60 12.33
N GLU A 83 5.22 -5.03 12.42
CA GLU A 83 4.09 -5.58 13.16
C GLU A 83 2.79 -5.45 12.33
N ARG A 84 1.82 -6.35 12.56
CA ARG A 84 0.52 -6.26 11.90
C ARG A 84 -0.28 -5.13 12.53
N LYS A 85 -0.77 -4.19 11.72
CA LYS A 85 -1.53 -3.03 12.19
C LYS A 85 -2.85 -2.87 11.44
N VAL A 86 -3.92 -2.68 12.19
CA VAL A 86 -5.23 -2.33 11.63
C VAL A 86 -5.32 -0.81 11.53
N ASN A 87 -5.60 -0.31 10.32
CA ASN A 87 -5.78 1.12 10.06
C ASN A 87 -7.21 1.38 9.57
N TYR A 88 -7.79 2.51 9.98
CA TYR A 88 -9.13 2.92 9.59
C TYR A 88 -9.06 4.16 8.71
N ARG A 89 -9.88 4.20 7.65
CA ARG A 89 -10.07 5.42 6.84
C ARG A 89 -10.88 6.49 7.59
N LEU A 90 -11.61 6.09 8.64
CA LEU A 90 -12.36 6.99 9.51
C LEU A 90 -11.40 7.95 10.20
N ARG A 91 -11.77 9.22 10.27
CA ARG A 91 -11.04 10.27 10.97
C ARG A 91 -11.83 10.73 12.17
N ASP A 92 -11.12 11.25 13.16
CA ASP A 92 -11.75 11.88 14.30
C ASP A 92 -12.64 13.04 13.87
N TRP A 93 -13.75 13.19 14.58
CA TRP A 93 -14.71 14.22 14.25
C TRP A 93 -14.23 15.57 14.79
N GLY A 94 -13.74 16.41 13.88
CA GLY A 94 -13.50 17.83 14.18
C GLY A 94 -14.83 18.55 14.40
N VAL A 95 -15.26 18.68 15.66
CA VAL A 95 -16.50 19.39 16.05
C VAL A 95 -16.30 20.90 16.24
N SER A 96 -15.06 21.35 16.44
CA SER A 96 -14.74 22.76 16.65
C SER A 96 -14.96 23.60 15.40
N ARG A 97 -15.54 24.79 15.55
CA ARG A 97 -15.75 25.75 14.46
C ARG A 97 -15.32 27.15 14.88
N GLN A 98 -14.67 27.86 13.97
CA GLN A 98 -14.29 29.27 14.14
C GLN A 98 -15.45 30.17 13.67
N ARG A 99 -16.58 30.10 14.38
CA ARG A 99 -17.82 30.84 14.06
C ARG A 99 -18.44 31.36 15.36
N TYR A 100 -18.94 32.60 15.32
CA TYR A 100 -19.66 33.21 16.44
C TYR A 100 -21.03 32.55 16.68
N TRP A 101 -21.75 32.20 15.61
CA TRP A 101 -23.06 31.57 15.71
C TRP A 101 -22.93 30.04 15.81
N GLY A 102 -22.94 29.53 17.04
CA GLY A 102 -22.89 28.11 17.35
C GLY A 102 -23.00 27.88 18.87
N ALA A 103 -23.24 26.64 19.28
CA ALA A 103 -23.23 26.29 20.70
C ALA A 103 -21.80 26.49 21.27
N PRO A 104 -21.63 27.18 22.41
CA PRO A 104 -20.31 27.37 23.00
C PRO A 104 -19.70 26.04 23.44
N ILE A 105 -18.44 25.81 23.08
CA ILE A 105 -17.68 24.66 23.55
C ILE A 105 -17.34 24.91 25.01
N ARG A 106 -17.83 24.05 25.91
CA ARG A 106 -17.43 24.06 27.32
C ARG A 106 -16.26 23.10 27.50
N TRP A 107 -15.11 23.66 27.84
CA TRP A 107 -13.91 22.96 28.29
C TRP A 107 -13.90 22.85 29.81
#